data_AF-A0A7J6HT77-F1
#
_entry.id   AF-A0A7J6HT77-F1
#
_cell.length_a   1.000
_cell.length_b   1.000
_cell.length_c   1.000
_cell.angle_alpha   90.00
_cell.angle_beta   90.00
_cell.angle_gamma   90.00
#
_symmetry.space_group_name_H-M   'P 1'
#
loop_
_entity.id
_entity.type
_entity.pdbx_description
1 polymer ?
#
loop_
_entity_poly.entity_id
_entity_poly.type
_entity_poly.pdbx_seq_one_letter_code
_entity_poly.pdbx_strand_id
1 'polypeptide(L)'
;MTKFILKVNETTNPSKTMDTDIFEICPPIWKDNLNGEFFIKSTYCVDQNLRFGHTRNIWKWLWNGKVYPRLAVLLWRILNEAIPIRSKFPFSLDNECLLCGVDVETCLYVFRDRSMAKALWLLEEFLIFNERIPGTSVLRVCKKPCLSFPLGELVLLVNFMGCLYSKIWNIRNSLVFRGGVVDLVKLSQRSMFLFMHYLVW
;
A
#
# COMPACT_ATOMS: atom_id res chain seq x y z
N MET A 1 18.79 -15.83 28.49
CA MET A 1 18.83 -16.02 29.96
C MET A 1 17.39 -15.91 30.46
N THR A 2 16.68 -17.03 30.45
CA THR A 2 15.22 -17.10 30.62
C THR A 2 14.91 -17.33 32.10
N LYS A 3 14.12 -16.43 32.71
CA LYS A 3 13.45 -16.68 33.99
C LYS A 3 12.01 -16.19 33.86
N PHE A 4 11.06 -17.12 33.85
CA PHE A 4 9.69 -16.85 34.26
C PHE A 4 9.37 -17.80 35.42
N ILE A 5 8.99 -17.17 36.52
CA ILE A 5 8.76 -17.74 37.84
C ILE A 5 7.42 -18.46 37.83
N LEU A 6 7.43 -19.77 38.11
CA LEU A 6 6.22 -20.50 38.46
C LEU A 6 5.84 -20.14 39.90
N LYS A 7 4.63 -19.61 40.10
CA LYS A 7 4.03 -19.51 41.44
C LYS A 7 3.56 -20.91 41.84
N VAL A 8 4.27 -21.45 42.82
CA VAL A 8 3.93 -22.67 43.58
C VAL A 8 2.72 -22.37 44.46
N ASN A 9 1.67 -23.20 44.35
CA ASN A 9 0.63 -23.30 45.37
C ASN A 9 0.77 -24.66 46.08
N GLU A 10 1.49 -24.67 47.18
CA GLU A 10 1.44 -25.65 48.27
C GLU A 10 0.45 -25.10 49.32
N THR A 11 -0.41 -25.80 50.06
CA THR A 11 -0.57 -27.21 50.50
C THR A 11 -2.04 -27.35 50.98
N THR A 12 -2.68 -28.52 51.02
CA THR A 12 -2.71 -29.37 52.24
C THR A 12 -3.53 -30.64 51.99
N ASN A 13 -2.88 -31.82 52.04
CA ASN A 13 -3.07 -32.89 53.02
C ASN A 13 -2.76 -34.30 52.45
N PRO A 14 -2.21 -35.23 53.27
CA PRO A 14 -1.47 -36.38 52.79
C PRO A 14 -2.21 -37.71 53.03
N SER A 15 -2.30 -38.56 52.01
CA SER A 15 -2.29 -40.02 52.20
C SER A 15 -2.29 -40.77 50.87
N LYS A 16 -1.20 -41.55 50.62
CA LYS A 16 -1.11 -42.80 49.84
C LYS A 16 -1.56 -42.70 48.36
N THR A 17 -0.72 -42.93 47.36
CA THR A 17 0.02 -44.17 47.05
C THR A 17 1.14 -43.86 46.04
N MET A 18 2.16 -44.72 45.97
CA MET A 18 3.18 -44.70 44.92
C MET A 18 2.50 -44.85 43.54
N ASP A 19 2.55 -43.80 42.73
CA ASP A 19 2.25 -43.90 41.30
C ASP A 19 3.44 -43.38 40.51
N THR A 20 3.91 -44.27 39.66
CA THR A 20 4.99 -44.13 38.69
C THR A 20 4.94 -42.83 37.90
N ASP A 21 6.10 -42.19 37.80
CA ASP A 21 6.40 -41.11 36.87
C ASP A 21 5.90 -41.44 35.46
N ILE A 22 4.79 -40.82 35.05
CA ILE A 22 4.53 -40.52 33.66
C ILE A 22 4.85 -39.04 33.55
N PHE A 23 6.06 -38.71 33.07
CA PHE A 23 6.28 -37.42 32.44
C PHE A 23 5.27 -37.33 31.30
N GLU A 24 4.17 -36.64 31.55
CA GLU A 24 3.15 -36.34 30.58
C GLU A 24 3.83 -35.56 29.45
N ILE A 25 4.21 -36.26 28.38
CA ILE A 25 4.81 -35.64 27.20
C ILE A 25 3.75 -34.71 26.65
N CYS A 26 3.89 -33.40 26.89
CA CYS A 26 2.99 -32.43 26.31
C CYS A 26 2.97 -32.63 24.79
N PRO A 27 1.80 -32.87 24.19
CA PRO A 27 1.72 -33.04 22.75
C PRO A 27 2.28 -31.79 22.04
N PRO A 28 2.92 -31.94 20.87
CA PRO A 28 3.49 -30.81 20.16
C PRO A 28 2.42 -29.74 19.91
N ILE A 29 2.61 -28.57 20.51
CA ILE A 29 1.68 -27.43 20.42
C ILE A 29 2.08 -26.56 19.24
N TRP A 30 1.12 -26.28 18.35
CA TRP A 30 1.32 -25.35 17.25
C TRP A 30 1.34 -23.91 17.76
N LYS A 31 2.49 -23.24 17.66
CA LYS A 31 2.73 -21.91 18.25
C LYS A 31 1.92 -20.78 17.61
N ASP A 32 1.50 -20.91 16.35
CA ASP A 32 0.76 -19.86 15.63
C ASP A 32 -0.76 -19.98 15.79
N ASN A 33 -1.25 -20.85 16.67
CA ASN A 33 -2.67 -20.96 17.01
C ASN A 33 -2.85 -20.87 18.53
N LEU A 34 -3.77 -20.02 19.00
CA LEU A 34 -4.04 -19.82 20.43
C LEU A 34 -4.53 -21.10 21.12
N ASN A 35 -5.18 -21.98 20.37
CA ASN A 35 -5.67 -23.26 20.87
C ASN A 35 -4.61 -24.37 20.78
N GLY A 36 -3.42 -24.08 20.23
CA GLY A 36 -2.34 -25.05 20.08
C GLY A 36 -2.54 -26.09 18.99
N GLU A 37 -3.68 -26.09 18.31
CA GLU A 37 -4.04 -27.06 17.28
C GLU A 37 -3.37 -26.78 15.94
N PHE A 38 -2.87 -27.84 15.31
CA PHE A 38 -2.31 -27.80 13.96
C PHE A 38 -3.41 -27.85 12.91
N PHE A 39 -3.38 -26.89 11.97
CA PHE A 39 -4.22 -26.92 10.78
C PHE A 39 -3.39 -26.68 9.52
N ILE A 40 -3.66 -27.46 8.47
CA ILE A 40 -3.00 -27.28 7.15
C ILE A 40 -3.22 -25.85 6.63
N LYS A 41 -4.39 -25.26 6.89
CA LYS A 41 -4.70 -23.89 6.47
C LYS A 41 -3.87 -22.84 7.21
N SER A 42 -3.72 -22.96 8.53
CA SER A 42 -2.93 -22.00 9.31
C SER A 42 -1.44 -22.11 8.98
N THR A 43 -0.93 -23.32 8.85
CA THR A 43 0.47 -23.60 8.46
C THR A 43 0.79 -23.11 7.06
N TYR A 44 -0.10 -23.32 6.09
CA TYR A 44 0.02 -22.73 4.76
C TYR A 44 0.02 -21.20 4.83
N CYS A 45 -0.83 -20.56 5.64
CA CYS A 45 -0.79 -19.11 5.82
C CYS A 45 0.52 -18.61 6.44
N VAL A 46 1.12 -19.35 7.38
CA VAL A 46 2.41 -19.02 8.01
C VAL A 46 3.56 -19.18 7.01
N ASP A 47 3.62 -20.30 6.31
CA ASP A 47 4.61 -20.58 5.26
C ASP A 47 4.57 -19.51 4.15
N GLN A 48 3.35 -19.19 3.70
CA GLN A 48 3.14 -18.19 2.67
C GLN A 48 3.14 -16.75 3.22
N ASN A 49 3.36 -16.52 4.52
CA ASN A 49 3.38 -15.19 5.11
C ASN A 49 4.51 -14.33 4.53
N LEU A 50 5.62 -14.91 4.08
CA LEU A 50 6.64 -14.12 3.38
C LEU A 50 6.18 -13.63 2.00
N ARG A 51 5.29 -14.39 1.34
CA ARG A 51 4.79 -14.15 -0.02
C ARG A 51 3.52 -13.31 -0.05
N PHE A 52 2.60 -13.55 0.89
CA PHE A 52 1.29 -12.90 1.01
C PHE A 52 1.14 -12.08 2.30
N GLY A 53 2.17 -12.00 3.13
CA GLY A 53 2.11 -11.35 4.44
C GLY A 53 1.74 -9.88 4.37
N HIS A 54 1.10 -9.46 5.47
CA HIS A 54 0.32 -8.24 5.57
C HIS A 54 -0.31 -7.86 4.22
N THR A 55 -1.37 -8.58 3.82
CA THR A 55 -2.29 -8.12 2.77
C THR A 55 -2.42 -6.62 2.91
N ARG A 56 -1.87 -5.90 1.93
CA ARG A 56 -1.67 -4.46 2.04
C ARG A 56 -3.05 -3.88 2.30
N ASN A 57 -3.31 -3.33 3.49
CA ASN A 57 -4.63 -2.80 3.85
C ASN A 57 -5.18 -1.86 2.77
N ILE A 58 -4.28 -1.21 2.02
CA ILE A 58 -4.56 -0.41 0.84
C ILE A 58 -5.37 -1.13 -0.25
N TRP A 59 -5.19 -2.42 -0.48
CA TRP A 59 -5.99 -3.18 -1.46
C TRP A 59 -7.41 -3.36 -0.99
N LYS A 60 -7.62 -3.63 0.31
CA LYS A 60 -8.97 -3.68 0.87
C LYS A 60 -9.65 -2.33 0.72
N TRP A 61 -8.96 -1.23 0.99
CA TRP A 61 -9.52 0.12 0.81
C TRP A 61 -9.75 0.47 -0.66
N LEU A 62 -8.89 0.01 -1.56
CA LEU A 62 -9.01 0.27 -2.99
C LEU A 62 -10.19 -0.46 -3.62
N TRP A 63 -10.39 -1.73 -3.26
CA TRP A 63 -11.41 -2.59 -3.86
C TRP A 63 -12.75 -2.57 -3.12
N ASN A 64 -12.73 -2.39 -1.79
CA ASN A 64 -13.95 -2.33 -0.98
C ASN A 64 -14.38 -0.90 -0.64
N GLY A 65 -13.48 0.08 -0.79
CA GLY A 65 -13.87 1.48 -0.72
C GLY A 65 -14.76 1.82 -1.91
N LYS A 66 -15.69 2.75 -1.74
CA LYS A 66 -16.51 3.33 -2.82
C LYS A 66 -15.62 4.16 -3.78
N VAL A 67 -14.60 3.53 -4.34
CA VAL A 67 -13.65 4.08 -5.28
C VAL A 67 -14.15 3.73 -6.68
N TYR A 68 -14.16 4.72 -7.57
CA TYR A 68 -14.62 4.48 -8.93
C TYR A 68 -13.78 3.38 -9.62
N PRO A 69 -14.39 2.36 -10.26
CA PRO A 69 -13.67 1.18 -10.75
C PRO A 69 -12.48 1.50 -11.67
N ARG A 70 -12.63 2.48 -12.57
CA ARG A 70 -11.54 2.91 -13.46
C ARG A 70 -10.37 3.51 -12.70
N LEU A 71 -10.64 4.30 -11.65
CA LEU A 71 -9.61 4.87 -10.80
C LEU A 71 -8.96 3.79 -9.94
N ALA A 72 -9.73 2.84 -9.42
CA ALA A 72 -9.23 1.70 -8.66
C ALA A 72 -8.24 0.87 -9.47
N VAL A 73 -8.58 0.52 -10.72
CA VAL A 73 -7.68 -0.22 -11.62
C VAL A 73 -6.42 0.59 -11.94
N LEU A 74 -6.56 1.88 -12.24
CA LEU A 74 -5.41 2.73 -12.53
C LEU A 74 -4.48 2.86 -11.32
N LEU A 75 -5.03 3.14 -10.15
CA LEU A 75 -4.29 3.19 -8.89
C LEU A 75 -3.58 1.87 -8.62
N TRP A 76 -4.28 0.74 -8.77
CA TRP A 76 -3.67 -0.58 -8.59
C TRP A 76 -2.48 -0.78 -9.52
N ARG A 77 -2.60 -0.40 -10.79
CA ARG A 77 -1.49 -0.47 -11.76
C ARG A 77 -0.33 0.43 -11.33
N ILE A 78 -0.60 1.68 -10.96
CA ILE A 78 0.43 2.66 -10.55
C ILE A 78 1.14 2.21 -9.26
N LEU A 79 0.39 1.75 -8.26
CA LEU A 79 0.94 1.31 -6.98
C LEU A 79 1.78 0.02 -7.11
N ASN A 80 1.46 -0.85 -8.08
CA ASN A 80 2.33 -1.97 -8.43
C ASN A 80 3.39 -1.59 -9.49
N GLU A 81 3.45 -0.32 -9.88
CA GLU A 81 4.31 0.19 -10.95
C GLU A 81 4.12 -0.57 -12.28
N ALA A 82 2.97 -1.21 -12.47
CA ALA A 82 2.59 -2.00 -13.64
C ALA A 82 2.01 -1.10 -14.75
N ILE A 83 2.72 -0.02 -15.06
CA ILE A 83 2.37 0.95 -16.11
C ILE A 83 3.56 1.15 -17.05
N PRO A 84 3.31 1.52 -18.32
CA PRO A 84 4.37 1.72 -19.30
C PRO A 84 5.10 3.04 -19.06
N ILE A 85 6.16 2.98 -18.24
CA ILE A 85 7.14 4.06 -18.02
C ILE A 85 8.43 3.76 -18.79
N ARG A 86 9.17 4.79 -19.21
CA ARG A 86 10.35 4.58 -20.09
C ARG A 86 11.43 3.71 -19.46
N SER A 87 11.72 3.88 -18.18
CA SER A 87 12.70 3.02 -17.47
C SER A 87 12.34 1.52 -17.43
N LYS A 88 11.10 1.14 -17.78
CA LYS A 88 10.68 -0.27 -17.90
C LYS A 88 10.69 -0.79 -19.34
N PHE A 89 11.07 0.03 -20.32
CA PHE A 89 11.26 -0.39 -21.70
C PHE A 89 12.74 -0.69 -21.96
N PRO A 90 13.16 -1.97 -21.91
CA PRO A 90 14.57 -2.34 -22.07
C PRO A 90 15.13 -2.02 -23.47
N PHE A 91 14.25 -1.78 -24.45
CA PHE A 91 14.62 -1.46 -25.83
C PHE A 91 14.70 0.05 -26.11
N SER A 92 14.36 0.90 -25.14
CA SER A 92 14.46 2.36 -25.29
C SER A 92 15.87 2.79 -24.88
N LEU A 93 16.64 3.34 -25.83
CA LEU A 93 17.94 3.97 -25.53
C LEU A 93 17.75 5.21 -24.62
N ASP A 94 16.61 5.88 -24.76
CA ASP A 94 16.25 7.05 -23.94
C ASP A 94 15.32 6.66 -22.80
N ASN A 95 15.87 6.63 -21.59
CA ASN A 95 15.13 6.44 -20.35
C ASN A 95 14.77 7.76 -19.65
N GLU A 96 15.20 8.88 -20.22
CA GLU A 96 14.91 10.22 -19.70
C GLU A 96 13.42 10.51 -19.79
N CYS A 97 12.92 11.19 -18.76
CA CYS A 97 11.55 11.65 -18.73
C CYS A 97 11.36 12.72 -19.79
N LEU A 98 10.53 12.46 -20.80
CA LEU A 98 10.21 13.38 -21.92
C LEU A 98 9.73 14.76 -21.48
N LEU A 99 9.35 14.82 -20.23
CA LEU A 99 8.62 15.87 -19.61
C LEU A 99 9.68 16.84 -18.99
N CYS A 100 10.84 16.36 -18.50
CA CYS A 100 11.95 17.21 -18.02
C CYS A 100 13.23 17.14 -18.89
N GLY A 101 13.43 16.06 -19.64
CA GLY A 101 14.60 15.83 -20.49
C GLY A 101 15.91 15.63 -19.74
N VAL A 102 15.88 15.25 -18.45
CA VAL A 102 17.10 15.13 -17.62
C VAL A 102 17.08 13.86 -16.77
N ASP A 103 16.04 13.69 -15.94
CA ASP A 103 15.99 12.58 -15.01
C ASP A 103 15.39 11.31 -15.63
N VAL A 104 15.79 10.14 -15.13
CA VAL A 104 15.22 8.84 -15.53
C VAL A 104 13.73 8.76 -15.18
N GLU A 105 12.90 8.39 -16.15
CA GLU A 105 11.45 8.26 -15.99
C GLU A 105 11.06 7.00 -15.22
N THR A 106 11.08 7.09 -13.89
CA THR A 106 10.52 6.06 -12.99
C THR A 106 9.09 6.42 -12.57
N CYS A 107 8.32 5.43 -12.07
CA CYS A 107 6.98 5.70 -11.54
C CYS A 107 7.04 6.71 -10.38
N LEU A 108 7.99 6.52 -9.46
CA LEU A 108 8.19 7.43 -8.35
C LEU A 108 8.49 8.86 -8.82
N TYR A 109 9.34 9.00 -9.84
CA TYR A 109 9.63 10.28 -10.43
C TYR A 109 8.39 10.95 -11.02
N VAL A 110 7.65 10.24 -11.88
CA VAL A 110 6.45 10.77 -12.57
C VAL A 110 5.35 11.20 -11.59
N PHE A 111 5.11 10.43 -10.54
CA PHE A 111 3.97 10.65 -9.62
C PHE A 111 4.32 11.39 -8.32
N ARG A 112 5.60 11.61 -8.01
CA ARG A 112 6.07 12.28 -6.77
C ARG A 112 7.17 13.31 -7.02
N ASP A 113 8.30 12.93 -7.61
CA ASP A 113 9.51 13.76 -7.58
C ASP A 113 9.55 14.84 -8.68
N ARG A 114 8.72 14.70 -9.70
CA ARG A 114 8.63 15.69 -10.74
C ARG A 114 7.98 16.99 -10.23
N SER A 115 8.55 18.14 -10.57
CA SER A 115 8.03 19.48 -10.21
C SER A 115 6.52 19.64 -10.44
N MET A 116 6.02 19.15 -11.56
CA MET A 116 4.59 19.14 -11.87
C MET A 116 3.77 18.29 -10.89
N ALA A 117 4.24 17.08 -10.55
CA ALA A 117 3.55 16.22 -9.60
C ALA A 117 3.57 16.84 -8.19
N LYS A 118 4.72 17.41 -7.78
CA LYS A 118 4.88 18.15 -6.53
C LYS A 118 3.88 19.30 -6.43
N ALA A 119 3.79 20.14 -7.47
CA ALA A 119 2.84 21.24 -7.53
C ALA A 119 1.39 20.74 -7.44
N LEU A 120 1.04 19.69 -8.17
CA LEU A 120 -0.29 19.10 -8.13
C LEU A 120 -0.63 18.52 -6.75
N TRP A 121 0.31 17.88 -6.05
CA TRP A 121 0.09 17.44 -4.68
C TRP A 121 -0.19 18.59 -3.69
N LEU A 122 0.39 19.77 -3.94
CA LEU A 122 0.29 20.95 -3.09
C LEU A 122 -0.89 21.88 -3.43
N LEU A 123 -1.35 21.91 -4.67
CA LEU A 123 -2.42 22.81 -5.12
C LEU A 123 -3.82 22.23 -4.92
N GLU A 124 -3.90 21.05 -4.32
CA GLU A 124 -5.13 20.26 -4.18
C GLU A 124 -5.58 20.17 -2.72
N GLU A 125 -6.76 19.58 -2.51
CA GLU A 125 -7.56 19.69 -1.28
C GLU A 125 -6.88 19.17 0.00
N PHE A 126 -6.03 18.16 -0.11
CA PHE A 126 -5.37 17.53 1.04
C PHE A 126 -3.98 18.08 1.37
N LEU A 127 -3.44 19.02 0.57
CA LEU A 127 -2.13 19.68 0.76
C LEU A 127 -1.00 18.71 1.20
N ILE A 128 -0.85 17.57 0.52
CA ILE A 128 0.07 16.52 0.93
C ILE A 128 1.47 16.83 0.40
N PHE A 129 2.43 17.07 1.30
CA PHE A 129 3.85 17.23 0.96
C PHE A 129 4.52 15.89 0.69
N ASN A 130 4.24 15.33 -0.48
CA ASN A 130 4.63 13.97 -0.81
C ASN A 130 6.16 13.74 -0.82
N GLU A 131 6.93 14.78 -1.08
CA GLU A 131 8.40 14.79 -1.05
C GLU A 131 9.00 14.46 0.32
N ARG A 132 8.28 14.81 1.39
CA ARG A 132 8.76 14.59 2.77
C ARG A 132 8.53 13.15 3.22
N ILE A 133 7.84 12.33 2.41
CA ILE A 133 7.50 10.96 2.75
C ILE A 133 8.62 10.04 2.22
N PRO A 134 9.41 9.42 3.11
CA PRO A 134 10.48 8.54 2.68
C PRO A 134 9.88 7.27 2.05
N GLY A 135 10.39 6.92 0.88
CA GLY A 135 9.97 5.72 0.16
C GLY A 135 10.67 5.59 -1.19
N THR A 136 10.91 4.34 -1.58
CA THR A 136 11.55 3.96 -2.85
C THR A 136 10.56 3.50 -3.92
N SER A 137 9.28 3.40 -3.58
CA SER A 137 8.21 3.00 -4.51
C SER A 137 6.96 3.82 -4.25
N VAL A 138 6.13 3.98 -5.29
CA VAL A 138 4.88 4.77 -5.20
C VAL A 138 3.96 4.21 -4.11
N LEU A 139 3.90 2.87 -3.98
CA LEU A 139 3.14 2.19 -2.94
C LEU A 139 3.53 2.61 -1.52
N ARG A 140 4.82 2.61 -1.19
CA ARG A 140 5.29 2.94 0.16
C ARG A 140 4.94 4.38 0.53
N VAL A 141 5.12 5.26 -0.44
CA VAL A 141 4.81 6.68 -0.33
C VAL A 141 3.31 6.90 -0.12
N CYS A 142 2.45 6.25 -0.93
CA CYS A 142 0.99 6.38 -0.80
C CYS A 142 0.42 5.73 0.45
N LYS A 143 1.02 4.62 0.91
CA LYS A 143 0.50 3.87 2.05
C LYS A 143 0.63 4.65 3.36
N LYS A 144 1.66 5.49 3.52
CA LYS A 144 1.90 6.22 4.77
C LYS A 144 0.76 7.20 5.11
N PRO A 145 0.34 8.12 4.21
CA PRO A 145 -0.84 8.96 4.45
C PRO A 145 -2.08 8.14 4.78
N CYS A 146 -2.35 7.07 4.02
CA CYS A 146 -3.52 6.22 4.25
C CYS A 146 -3.57 5.55 5.65
N LEU A 147 -2.43 5.42 6.34
CA LEU A 147 -2.39 4.89 7.71
C LEU A 147 -2.61 5.97 8.77
N SER A 148 -2.39 7.23 8.42
CA SER A 148 -2.51 8.37 9.34
C SER A 148 -3.89 9.02 9.31
N PHE A 149 -4.71 8.74 8.29
CA PHE A 149 -6.06 9.30 8.17
C PHE A 149 -7.11 8.46 8.91
N PRO A 150 -8.15 9.08 9.48
CA PRO A 150 -9.31 8.37 10.04
C PRO A 150 -9.96 7.46 9.00
N LEU A 151 -10.47 6.29 9.43
CA LEU A 151 -11.06 5.30 8.53
C LEU A 151 -12.22 5.86 7.67
N GLY A 152 -12.96 6.84 8.21
CA GLY A 152 -14.08 7.49 7.53
C GLY A 152 -13.66 8.42 6.37
N GLU A 153 -12.48 9.02 6.45
CA GLU A 153 -11.94 9.91 5.41
C GLU A 153 -11.06 9.18 4.39
N LEU A 154 -10.71 7.94 4.69
CA LEU A 154 -9.79 7.15 3.86
C LEU A 154 -10.31 6.91 2.45
N VAL A 155 -11.63 6.74 2.30
CA VAL A 155 -12.26 6.58 0.98
C VAL A 155 -12.13 7.85 0.15
N LEU A 156 -12.30 9.02 0.78
CA LEU A 156 -12.14 10.32 0.12
C LEU A 156 -10.68 10.53 -0.29
N LEU A 157 -9.74 10.22 0.61
CA LEU A 157 -8.31 10.27 0.32
C LEU A 157 -7.95 9.36 -0.87
N VAL A 158 -8.36 8.09 -0.87
CA VAL A 158 -8.03 7.16 -1.95
C VAL A 158 -8.63 7.61 -3.29
N ASN A 159 -9.86 8.12 -3.29
CA ASN A 159 -10.47 8.69 -4.49
C ASN A 159 -9.70 9.92 -4.99
N PHE A 160 -9.33 10.83 -4.08
CA PHE A 160 -8.50 11.98 -4.39
C PHE A 160 -7.17 11.57 -5.03
N MET A 161 -6.44 10.63 -4.41
CA MET A 161 -5.18 10.08 -4.93
C MET A 161 -5.40 9.49 -6.34
N GLY A 162 -6.53 8.81 -6.56
CA GLY A 162 -6.91 8.24 -7.85
C GLY A 162 -7.13 9.30 -8.94
N CYS A 163 -7.89 10.35 -8.64
CA CYS A 163 -8.10 11.46 -9.56
C CYS A 163 -6.78 12.18 -9.88
N LEU A 164 -5.97 12.47 -8.86
CA LEU A 164 -4.69 13.14 -9.03
C LEU A 164 -3.74 12.33 -9.91
N TYR A 165 -3.63 11.03 -9.65
CA TYR A 165 -2.81 10.12 -10.45
C TYR A 165 -3.33 9.94 -11.87
N SER A 166 -4.65 9.88 -12.05
CA SER A 166 -5.27 9.91 -13.38
C SER A 166 -4.89 11.17 -14.14
N LYS A 167 -4.95 12.33 -13.49
CA LYS A 167 -4.57 13.62 -14.08
C LYS A 167 -3.10 13.66 -14.50
N ILE A 168 -2.19 13.31 -13.59
CA ILE A 168 -0.75 13.24 -13.87
C ILE A 168 -0.48 12.30 -15.05
N TRP A 169 -1.10 11.11 -15.03
CA TRP A 169 -0.94 10.10 -16.07
C TRP A 169 -1.44 10.56 -17.43
N ASN A 170 -2.61 11.20 -17.47
CA ASN A 170 -3.19 11.72 -18.71
C ASN A 170 -2.36 12.86 -19.30
N ILE A 171 -1.82 13.77 -18.46
CA ILE A 171 -0.93 14.83 -18.92
C ILE A 171 0.33 14.22 -19.54
N ARG A 172 0.99 13.30 -18.83
CA ARG A 172 2.17 12.61 -19.35
C ARG A 172 1.87 11.91 -20.68
N ASN A 173 0.79 11.15 -20.77
CA ASN A 173 0.44 10.44 -22.00
C ASN A 173 0.07 11.36 -23.16
N SER A 174 -0.58 12.50 -22.87
CA SER A 174 -0.83 13.50 -23.91
C SER A 174 0.46 14.01 -24.53
N LEU A 175 1.51 14.19 -23.73
CA LEU A 175 2.82 14.63 -24.23
C LEU A 175 3.49 13.53 -25.05
N VAL A 176 3.50 12.30 -24.54
CA VAL A 176 4.14 11.17 -25.21
C VAL A 176 3.50 10.86 -26.57
N PHE A 177 2.17 10.87 -26.65
CA PHE A 177 1.47 10.42 -27.87
C PHE A 177 1.00 11.56 -28.78
N ARG A 178 0.82 12.78 -28.26
CA ARG A 178 0.28 13.91 -29.04
C ARG A 178 1.29 15.05 -29.22
N GLY A 179 2.50 14.92 -28.69
CA GLY A 179 3.53 15.98 -28.76
C GLY A 179 3.08 17.31 -28.14
N GLY A 180 2.12 17.27 -27.21
CA GLY A 180 1.46 18.47 -26.71
C GLY A 180 2.36 19.38 -25.87
N VAL A 181 1.86 20.56 -25.54
CA VAL A 181 2.41 21.42 -24.48
C VAL A 181 1.63 21.15 -23.19
N VAL A 182 2.28 21.24 -22.03
CA VAL A 182 1.59 21.16 -20.74
C VAL A 182 0.63 22.34 -20.62
N ASP A 183 -0.66 22.04 -20.64
CA ASP A 183 -1.71 23.04 -20.49
C ASP A 183 -1.86 23.41 -18.99
N LEU A 184 -1.42 24.62 -18.64
CA LEU A 184 -1.51 25.17 -17.29
C LEU A 184 -2.96 25.31 -16.80
N VAL A 185 -3.93 25.49 -17.71
CA VAL A 185 -5.36 25.58 -17.37
C VAL A 185 -5.89 24.21 -16.94
N LYS A 186 -5.45 23.13 -17.60
CA LYS A 186 -5.77 21.77 -17.15
C LYS A 186 -5.11 21.43 -15.81
N LEU A 187 -3.96 22.03 -15.51
CA LEU A 187 -3.31 21.87 -14.21
C LEU A 187 -4.08 22.57 -13.08
N SER A 188 -4.72 23.72 -13.34
CA SER A 188 -5.45 24.47 -12.31
C SER A 188 -6.82 23.88 -11.94
N GLN A 189 -7.41 23.04 -12.79
CA GLN A 189 -8.67 22.35 -12.48
C GLN A 189 -8.47 21.34 -11.34
N ARG A 190 -9.13 21.53 -10.18
CA ARG A 190 -8.94 20.61 -9.04
C ARG A 190 -9.36 19.17 -9.38
N SER A 191 -8.58 18.21 -8.90
CA SER A 191 -8.82 16.78 -9.07
C SER A 191 -10.12 16.31 -8.39
N MET A 192 -10.56 17.03 -7.35
CA MET A 192 -11.86 16.82 -6.70
C MET A 192 -13.06 17.26 -7.58
N PHE A 193 -12.91 18.27 -8.46
CA PHE A 193 -13.97 18.58 -9.43
C PHE A 193 -14.15 17.46 -10.45
N LEU A 194 -13.06 16.80 -10.85
CA LEU A 194 -13.13 15.57 -11.66
C LEU A 194 -13.88 14.47 -10.90
N PHE A 195 -13.63 14.32 -9.59
CA PHE A 195 -14.35 13.37 -8.75
C PHE A 195 -15.87 13.62 -8.75
N MET A 196 -16.31 14.87 -8.65
CA MET A 196 -17.74 15.23 -8.75
C MET A 196 -18.34 14.86 -10.12
N HIS A 197 -17.59 15.04 -11.21
CA HIS A 197 -18.02 14.61 -12.54
C HIS A 197 -18.12 13.07 -12.67
N TYR A 198 -17.27 12.31 -11.98
CA TYR A 198 -17.35 10.84 -11.92
C TYR A 198 -18.45 10.29 -11.00
N LEU A 199 -19.11 11.13 -10.20
CA LEU A 199 -20.25 10.75 -9.35
C LEU A 199 -21.62 10.98 -10.02
N VAL A 200 -21.66 11.77 -11.11
CA VAL A 200 -22.90 12.13 -11.84
C VAL A 200 -23.23 11.12 -12.95
N TRP A 201 -22.39 10.10 -13.15
CA TRP A 201 -22.58 9.01 -14.12
C TRP A 201 -22.32 7.65 -13.45
#